data_AF-A0A830HIR0-F1
#
_entry.id   AF-A0A830HIR0-F1
#
_cell.length_a   1.000
_cell.length_b   1.000
_cell.length_c   1.000
_cell.angle_alpha   90.00
_cell.angle_beta   90.00
_cell.angle_gamma   90.00
#
_symmetry.space_group_name_H-M   'P 1'
#
loop_
_entity.id
_entity.type
_entity.pdbx_description
1 polymer ?
#
loop_
_entity_poly.entity_id
_entity_poly.type
_entity_poly.pdbx_seq_one_letter_code
_entity_poly.pdbx_strand_id
1 'polypeptide(L)'
;MLANVIAHGTRARAVWRRRTQRRAVQGNAGATVTTPTLPQPAVNTPNDDVRPTVKDVRRISKGDAARKRGTGSRNVAHRLNADEAKDFDVARQRAGYVCTKGTGYRRERGGAPLVNTWLLWCDAMAVPSICLHRGSGSESKDQVGVDTSPLRVEKHVDAPLRAWVVEVATKHGAHLVDDDDVRYVQNDLDDERERAEARECLPTREQFDMAERRVKEQGDVVRAIKEKGHGNQHPEVAAAVVVLKQAKAELEELHAAVEEVERIEQEARDVLKARMDALVEDAIWKLPRRRLLFELPDRATAKAFAAEVVEATGIQKAIGRAKQL
;
A
#
# COMPACT_ATOMS: atom_id res chain seq x y z
N MET A 1 59.31 -0.83 -8.40
CA MET A 1 58.95 0.59 -8.49
C MET A 1 57.44 0.66 -8.65
N LEU A 2 56.79 1.07 -7.56
CA LEU A 2 55.34 1.20 -7.42
C LEU A 2 54.84 2.39 -8.24
N ALA A 3 53.78 2.21 -9.01
CA ALA A 3 52.96 3.31 -9.50
C ALA A 3 51.49 2.98 -9.23
N ASN A 4 50.98 3.67 -8.19
CA ASN A 4 49.59 3.75 -7.80
C ASN A 4 48.71 4.20 -8.97
N VAL A 5 47.61 3.48 -9.21
CA VAL A 5 46.41 4.05 -9.83
C VAL A 5 45.22 3.65 -8.97
N ILE A 6 45.05 4.38 -7.87
CA ILE A 6 43.75 4.58 -7.23
C ILE A 6 43.23 5.88 -7.84
N ALA A 7 42.31 5.78 -8.81
CA ALA A 7 41.65 6.93 -9.40
C ALA A 7 40.16 6.85 -9.12
N HIS A 8 39.76 7.67 -8.15
CA HIS A 8 38.44 8.19 -7.85
C HIS A 8 37.33 7.97 -8.90
N GLY A 9 36.36 7.13 -8.55
CA GLY A 9 35.02 7.10 -9.15
C GLY A 9 34.07 8.07 -8.45
N THR A 10 34.35 9.37 -8.52
CA THR A 10 33.37 10.43 -8.21
C THR A 10 32.64 10.80 -9.49
N ARG A 11 31.44 10.25 -9.74
CA ARG A 11 30.52 10.84 -10.73
C ARG A 11 29.05 10.79 -10.32
N ALA A 12 28.51 12.02 -10.25
CA ALA A 12 27.18 12.43 -10.65
C ALA A 12 25.97 12.08 -9.77
N ARG A 13 25.84 12.83 -8.66
CA ARG A 13 24.51 13.28 -8.21
C ARG A 13 23.94 14.23 -9.27
N ALA A 14 23.20 13.67 -10.23
CA ALA A 14 22.39 14.46 -11.15
C ALA A 14 21.19 15.01 -10.37
N VAL A 15 21.25 16.31 -10.05
CA VAL A 15 20.10 17.10 -9.59
C VAL A 15 19.10 17.20 -10.74
N TRP A 16 18.20 16.23 -10.84
CA TRP A 16 17.03 16.34 -11.70
C TRP A 16 16.01 17.25 -11.00
N ARG A 17 15.94 18.48 -11.51
CA ARG A 17 14.94 19.48 -11.12
C ARG A 17 13.55 18.89 -11.29
N ARG A 18 12.74 19.06 -10.24
CA ARG A 18 11.30 18.84 -10.20
C ARG A 18 10.64 19.35 -11.48
N ARG A 19 10.27 18.41 -12.36
CA ARG A 19 9.29 18.63 -13.41
C ARG A 19 8.17 17.61 -13.21
N THR A 20 7.54 17.69 -12.04
CA THR A 20 6.16 17.24 -11.86
C THR A 20 5.31 18.06 -12.81
N GLN A 21 5.18 17.56 -14.04
CA GLN A 21 4.19 18.03 -14.98
C GLN A 21 2.84 17.86 -14.29
N ARG A 22 2.29 19.01 -13.88
CA ARG A 22 0.87 19.29 -13.99
C ARG A 22 0.43 18.89 -15.40
N ARG A 23 0.10 17.61 -15.61
CA ARG A 23 -0.88 17.26 -16.62
C ARG A 23 -2.19 17.78 -16.07
N ALA A 24 -2.47 19.03 -16.42
CA ALA A 24 -3.82 19.55 -16.39
C ALA A 24 -4.70 18.50 -17.08
N VAL A 25 -5.61 17.93 -16.30
CA VAL A 25 -6.76 17.21 -16.81
C VAL A 25 -7.53 18.22 -17.65
N GLN A 26 -7.23 18.29 -18.94
CA GLN A 26 -8.10 18.95 -19.90
C GLN A 26 -9.38 18.12 -19.94
N GLY A 27 -10.43 18.70 -19.35
CA GLY A 27 -11.71 18.06 -19.16
C GLY A 27 -12.29 17.59 -20.48
N ASN A 28 -12.45 16.27 -20.58
CA ASN A 28 -13.38 15.68 -21.53
C ASN A 28 -14.79 15.82 -20.93
N ALA A 29 -15.41 16.98 -21.13
CA ALA A 29 -16.76 17.29 -20.67
C ALA A 29 -17.77 16.46 -21.47
N GLY A 30 -17.96 15.19 -21.09
CA GLY A 30 -18.90 14.28 -21.75
C GLY A 30 -18.74 12.81 -21.38
N ALA A 31 -17.67 12.41 -20.70
CA ALA A 31 -17.57 11.06 -20.18
C ALA A 31 -18.50 10.91 -18.96
N THR A 32 -19.57 10.12 -19.10
CA THR A 32 -20.36 9.66 -17.96
C THR A 32 -19.43 8.93 -17.00
N VAL A 33 -19.23 9.50 -15.81
CA VAL A 33 -18.47 8.89 -14.72
C VAL A 33 -19.09 7.52 -14.42
N THR A 34 -18.46 6.47 -14.92
CA THR A 34 -18.99 5.11 -14.75
C THR A 34 -18.66 4.67 -13.34
N THR A 35 -19.68 4.34 -12.55
CA THR A 35 -19.49 3.87 -11.17
C THR A 35 -18.57 2.66 -11.16
N PRO A 36 -17.41 2.70 -10.48
CA PRO A 36 -16.54 1.55 -10.39
C PRO A 36 -17.28 0.46 -9.63
N THR A 37 -17.18 -0.77 -10.13
CA THR A 37 -17.59 -1.92 -9.35
C THR A 37 -16.70 -1.98 -8.11
N LEU A 38 -17.30 -2.12 -6.93
CA LEU A 38 -16.50 -2.30 -5.72
C LEU A 38 -15.55 -3.49 -5.92
N PRO A 39 -14.26 -3.35 -5.54
CA PRO A 39 -13.38 -4.50 -5.53
C PRO A 39 -14.01 -5.56 -4.62
N GLN A 40 -14.01 -6.81 -5.08
CA GLN A 40 -14.39 -7.90 -4.19
C GLN A 40 -13.37 -7.93 -3.04
N PRO A 41 -13.83 -8.02 -1.78
CA PRO A 41 -12.91 -8.15 -0.67
C PRO A 41 -12.05 -9.41 -0.86
N ALA A 42 -10.77 -9.34 -0.51
CA ALA A 42 -9.84 -10.47 -0.62
C ALA A 42 -10.30 -11.71 0.17
N VAL A 43 -11.20 -11.50 1.13
CA VAL A 43 -11.84 -12.54 1.95
C VAL A 43 -13.35 -12.37 1.79
N ASN A 44 -13.97 -13.37 1.17
CA ASN A 44 -15.25 -13.24 0.46
C ASN A 44 -16.50 -13.46 1.35
N THR A 45 -16.37 -13.46 2.69
CA THR A 45 -17.53 -13.75 3.54
C THR A 45 -17.60 -12.95 4.85
N PRO A 46 -18.80 -12.48 5.28
CA PRO A 46 -19.06 -11.96 6.63
C PRO A 46 -18.79 -12.96 7.77
N ASN A 47 -18.43 -14.21 7.43
CA ASN A 47 -18.11 -15.33 8.31
C ASN A 47 -16.60 -15.64 8.37
N ASP A 48 -15.75 -14.83 7.75
CA ASP A 48 -14.31 -15.09 7.84
C ASP A 48 -13.85 -14.87 9.28
N ASP A 49 -13.17 -15.90 9.82
CA ASP A 49 -12.67 -15.99 11.19
C ASP A 49 -11.72 -14.84 11.59
N VAL A 50 -11.50 -13.84 10.74
CA VAL A 50 -10.71 -12.65 11.05
C VAL A 50 -11.48 -11.33 11.17
N ARG A 51 -12.51 -11.07 10.35
CA ARG A 51 -13.30 -9.83 10.49
C ARG A 51 -14.08 -9.80 11.81
N PRO A 52 -14.32 -8.62 12.40
CA PRO A 52 -15.18 -8.53 13.56
C PRO A 52 -16.62 -8.84 13.18
N THR A 53 -17.39 -9.49 14.07
CA THR A 53 -18.82 -9.66 13.82
C THR A 53 -19.58 -8.38 14.16
N VAL A 54 -20.71 -8.11 13.51
CA VAL A 54 -21.59 -6.97 13.86
C VAL A 54 -22.02 -7.04 15.33
N LYS A 55 -22.18 -8.25 15.89
CA LYS A 55 -22.50 -8.47 17.30
C LYS A 55 -21.35 -8.02 18.21
N ASP A 56 -20.09 -8.31 17.85
CA ASP A 56 -18.92 -7.84 18.59
C ASP A 56 -18.80 -6.31 18.58
N VAL A 57 -19.04 -5.68 17.43
CA VAL A 57 -19.02 -4.21 17.31
C VAL A 57 -20.06 -3.58 18.24
N ARG A 58 -21.29 -4.12 18.28
CA ARG A 58 -22.36 -3.64 19.18
C ARG A 58 -22.05 -3.83 20.67
N ARG A 59 -21.28 -4.87 21.03
CA ARG A 59 -20.84 -5.10 22.41
C ARG A 59 -19.80 -4.06 22.79
N ILE A 60 -18.78 -3.91 21.96
CA ILE A 60 -17.71 -2.93 22.17
C ILE A 60 -18.26 -1.50 22.23
N SER A 61 -19.24 -1.16 21.39
CA SER A 61 -19.85 0.18 21.39
C SER A 61 -20.53 0.52 22.71
N LYS A 62 -20.97 -0.48 23.49
CA LYS A 62 -21.54 -0.31 24.84
C LYS A 62 -20.50 -0.33 25.94
N GLY A 63 -19.27 -0.72 25.63
CA GLY A 63 -18.19 -0.95 26.59
C GLY A 63 -18.02 -2.40 27.02
N ASP A 64 -18.79 -3.32 26.44
CA ASP A 64 -18.65 -4.75 26.73
C ASP A 64 -17.49 -5.34 25.93
N ALA A 65 -16.86 -6.39 26.46
CA ALA A 65 -15.85 -7.13 25.71
C ALA A 65 -16.47 -7.82 24.48
N ALA A 66 -15.81 -7.75 23.33
CA ALA A 66 -16.11 -8.61 22.18
C ALA A 66 -15.92 -10.08 22.56
N ARG A 67 -16.67 -10.96 21.88
CA ARG A 67 -16.48 -12.41 22.00
C ARG A 67 -15.18 -12.84 21.34
N LYS A 68 -14.90 -12.22 20.20
CA LYS A 68 -13.67 -12.46 19.45
C LYS A 68 -12.52 -11.62 20.02
N ARG A 69 -11.39 -12.30 20.29
CA ARG A 69 -10.16 -11.64 20.76
C ARG A 69 -9.59 -10.75 19.65
N GLY A 70 -9.05 -9.60 20.03
CA GLY A 70 -8.37 -8.68 19.09
C GLY A 70 -9.29 -7.71 18.34
N THR A 71 -10.62 -7.92 18.35
CA THR A 71 -11.57 -7.02 17.68
C THR A 71 -11.53 -5.58 18.20
N GLY A 72 -11.35 -5.40 19.51
CA GLY A 72 -11.21 -4.08 20.14
C GLY A 72 -9.88 -3.94 20.86
N SER A 73 -9.48 -2.70 21.11
CA SER A 73 -8.29 -2.38 21.90
C SER A 73 -8.65 -1.48 23.07
N ARG A 74 -7.94 -1.64 24.20
CA ARG A 74 -8.04 -0.69 25.33
C ARG A 74 -7.42 0.66 24.99
N ASN A 75 -6.51 0.71 24.02
CA ASN A 75 -5.83 1.93 23.57
C ASN A 75 -6.66 2.72 22.55
N VAL A 76 -7.79 2.17 22.09
CA VAL A 76 -8.65 2.81 21.10
C VAL A 76 -10.05 2.96 21.71
N ALA A 77 -10.52 4.20 21.81
CA ALA A 77 -11.84 4.45 22.36
C ALA A 77 -12.92 3.99 21.37
N HIS A 78 -13.82 3.13 21.84
CA HIS A 78 -14.99 2.66 21.08
C HIS A 78 -16.33 2.79 21.83
N ARG A 79 -16.31 3.01 23.15
CA ARG A 79 -17.54 3.12 23.94
C ARG A 79 -18.26 4.43 23.65
N LEU A 80 -19.47 4.32 23.10
CA LEU A 80 -20.33 5.43 22.72
C LEU A 80 -21.10 5.99 23.92
N ASN A 81 -21.37 7.29 23.91
CA ASN A 81 -22.39 7.92 24.76
C ASN A 81 -23.79 7.81 24.11
N ALA A 82 -24.81 8.36 24.77
CA ALA A 82 -26.20 8.26 24.29
C ALA A 82 -26.44 8.91 22.93
N ASP A 83 -25.79 10.05 22.64
CA ASP A 83 -25.99 10.77 21.37
C ASP A 83 -25.19 10.13 20.24
N GLU A 84 -23.94 9.74 20.50
CA GLU A 84 -23.13 8.95 19.57
C GLU A 84 -23.80 7.62 19.23
N ALA A 85 -24.46 6.97 20.19
CA ALA A 85 -25.21 5.74 19.93
C ALA A 85 -26.39 5.97 18.98
N LYS A 86 -27.11 7.09 19.12
CA LYS A 86 -28.18 7.47 18.18
C LYS A 86 -27.63 7.73 16.78
N ASP A 87 -26.53 8.49 16.68
CA ASP A 87 -25.89 8.80 15.41
C ASP A 87 -25.37 7.52 14.73
N PHE A 88 -24.78 6.61 15.50
CA PHE A 88 -24.35 5.30 15.03
C PHE A 88 -25.53 4.44 14.53
N ASP A 89 -26.65 4.45 15.24
CA ASP A 89 -27.86 3.74 14.83
C ASP A 89 -28.46 4.30 13.54
N VAL A 90 -28.52 5.62 13.39
CA VAL A 90 -28.97 6.27 12.15
C VAL A 90 -28.07 5.91 10.98
N ALA A 91 -26.75 5.95 11.18
CA ALA A 91 -25.76 5.60 10.17
C ALA A 91 -25.94 4.18 9.66
N ARG A 92 -25.98 3.19 10.58
CA ARG A 92 -26.04 1.76 10.21
C ARG A 92 -27.42 1.29 9.75
N GLN A 93 -28.49 2.04 9.99
CA GLN A 93 -29.85 1.62 9.62
C GLN A 93 -30.38 2.31 8.36
N ARG A 94 -29.88 3.52 8.07
CA ARG A 94 -30.45 4.41 7.04
C ARG A 94 -29.40 5.16 6.24
N ALA A 95 -28.54 5.93 6.88
CA ALA A 95 -27.74 6.92 6.16
C ALA A 95 -26.55 6.31 5.39
N GLY A 96 -25.91 5.27 5.92
CA GLY A 96 -24.69 4.69 5.33
C GLY A 96 -23.41 5.50 5.61
N TYR A 97 -23.48 6.52 6.46
CA TYR A 97 -22.34 7.30 6.93
C TYR A 97 -22.63 7.87 8.32
N VAL A 98 -21.60 8.16 9.10
CA VAL A 98 -21.75 8.85 10.40
C VAL A 98 -21.54 10.35 10.26
N CYS A 99 -22.26 11.12 11.07
CA CYS A 99 -22.05 12.56 11.21
C CYS A 99 -21.49 12.87 12.60
N THR A 100 -20.35 13.57 12.68
CA THR A 100 -19.82 14.07 13.94
C THR A 100 -19.95 15.58 14.02
N LYS A 101 -19.92 16.13 15.24
CA LYS A 101 -19.62 17.55 15.46
C LYS A 101 -18.10 17.72 15.57
N GLY A 102 -17.51 18.59 14.75
CA GLY A 102 -16.06 18.65 14.56
C GLY A 102 -15.49 17.28 14.16
N THR A 103 -14.30 16.98 14.65
CA THR A 103 -13.60 15.70 14.42
C THR A 103 -14.24 14.51 15.16
N GLY A 104 -15.18 14.76 16.07
CA GLY A 104 -15.71 13.74 17.00
C GLY A 104 -14.72 13.33 18.10
N TYR A 105 -13.57 14.00 18.21
CA TYR A 105 -12.59 13.74 19.25
C TYR A 105 -13.10 14.13 20.64
N ARG A 106 -12.95 13.22 21.59
CA ARG A 106 -13.32 13.36 23.00
C ARG A 106 -12.08 13.26 23.86
N ARG A 107 -11.70 14.36 24.51
CA ARG A 107 -10.47 14.46 25.30
C ARG A 107 -10.46 13.48 26.47
N GLU A 108 -11.60 13.30 27.14
CA GLU A 108 -11.76 12.39 28.28
C GLU A 108 -11.70 10.90 27.90
N ARG A 109 -11.78 10.59 26.60
CA ARG A 109 -11.63 9.24 26.07
C ARG A 109 -10.35 9.05 25.25
N GLY A 110 -9.61 10.12 24.96
CA GLY A 110 -8.41 10.06 24.13
C GLY A 110 -8.66 9.59 22.70
N GLY A 111 -9.79 9.96 22.07
CA GLY A 111 -10.10 9.51 20.71
C GLY A 111 -11.48 9.90 20.21
N ALA A 112 -11.89 9.35 19.07
CA ALA A 112 -13.21 9.58 18.45
C ALA A 112 -14.05 8.27 18.44
N PRO A 113 -14.78 7.95 19.53
CA PRO A 113 -15.46 6.67 19.69
C PRO A 113 -16.44 6.34 18.56
N LEU A 114 -17.22 7.33 18.11
CA LEU A 114 -18.18 7.16 17.03
C LEU A 114 -17.50 6.76 15.71
N VAL A 115 -16.44 7.47 15.33
CA VAL A 115 -15.67 7.21 14.11
C VAL A 115 -14.99 5.84 14.16
N ASN A 116 -14.40 5.49 15.30
CA ASN A 116 -13.72 4.21 15.48
C ASN A 116 -14.71 3.03 15.46
N THR A 117 -15.88 3.19 16.08
CA THR A 117 -16.93 2.16 16.08
C THR A 117 -17.56 2.00 14.70
N TRP A 118 -17.74 3.11 13.98
CA TRP A 118 -18.20 3.09 12.60
C TRP A 118 -17.23 2.36 11.69
N LEU A 119 -15.92 2.62 11.83
CA LEU A 119 -14.88 1.91 11.09
C LEU A 119 -14.93 0.40 11.34
N LEU A 120 -15.07 -0.03 12.60
CA LEU A 120 -15.23 -1.44 12.95
C LEU A 120 -16.49 -2.07 12.32
N TRP A 121 -17.59 -1.31 12.27
CA TRP A 121 -18.81 -1.78 11.62
C TRP A 121 -18.63 -1.93 10.10
N CYS A 122 -18.00 -0.95 9.45
CA CYS A 122 -17.65 -1.03 8.04
C CYS A 122 -16.72 -2.20 7.74
N ASP A 123 -15.74 -2.48 8.61
CA ASP A 123 -14.84 -3.64 8.50
C ASP A 123 -15.58 -4.97 8.64
N ALA A 124 -16.54 -5.06 9.58
CA ALA A 124 -17.42 -6.22 9.73
C ALA A 124 -18.26 -6.48 8.46
N MET A 125 -18.59 -5.40 7.73
CA MET A 125 -19.45 -5.45 6.55
C MET A 125 -18.70 -5.47 5.22
N ALA A 126 -17.37 -5.37 5.25
CA ALA A 126 -16.49 -5.23 4.09
C ALA A 126 -16.92 -4.10 3.14
N VAL A 127 -17.20 -2.92 3.69
CA VAL A 127 -17.58 -1.71 2.94
C VAL A 127 -16.74 -0.51 3.37
N PRO A 128 -16.51 0.50 2.52
CA PRO A 128 -15.73 1.67 2.94
C PRO A 128 -16.42 2.43 4.08
N SER A 129 -15.63 3.14 4.89
CA SER A 129 -16.11 3.97 5.98
C SER A 129 -16.22 5.42 5.55
N ILE A 130 -17.44 5.97 5.60
CA ILE A 130 -17.73 7.36 5.26
C ILE A 130 -18.10 8.14 6.53
N CYS A 131 -17.42 9.26 6.77
CA CYS A 131 -17.61 10.12 7.95
C CYS A 131 -17.76 11.58 7.51
N LEU A 132 -18.84 12.23 7.92
CA LEU A 132 -19.06 13.67 7.75
C LEU A 132 -18.76 14.39 9.06
N HIS A 133 -17.69 15.18 9.06
CA HIS A 133 -17.30 16.04 10.16
C HIS A 133 -17.91 17.43 9.96
N ARG A 134 -18.89 17.78 10.79
CA ARG A 134 -19.52 19.11 10.72
C ARG A 134 -18.57 20.15 11.29
N GLY A 135 -18.31 21.22 10.55
CA GLY A 135 -17.59 22.38 11.04
C GLY A 135 -18.20 22.91 12.34
N SER A 136 -17.35 23.27 13.30
CA SER A 136 -17.74 24.00 14.50
C SER A 136 -17.49 25.51 14.33
N GLY A 137 -18.53 26.26 13.98
CA GLY A 137 -18.46 27.73 13.82
C GLY A 137 -18.97 28.21 12.46
N SER A 138 -19.00 29.52 12.27
CA SER A 138 -19.43 30.16 11.01
C SER A 138 -18.37 30.03 9.89
N GLU A 139 -17.10 29.88 10.25
CA GLU A 139 -15.98 29.83 9.30
C GLU A 139 -15.45 28.42 9.04
N SER A 140 -15.84 27.44 9.87
CA SER A 140 -15.40 26.06 9.72
C SER A 140 -16.17 25.36 8.61
N LYS A 141 -15.44 24.82 7.63
CA LYS A 141 -16.02 24.02 6.56
C LYS A 141 -16.40 22.62 7.07
N ASP A 142 -17.43 22.05 6.47
CA ASP A 142 -17.77 20.65 6.68
C ASP A 142 -16.74 19.78 5.90
N GLN A 143 -16.28 18.71 6.52
CA GLN A 143 -15.32 17.77 5.93
C GLN A 143 -15.95 16.39 5.77
N VAL A 144 -15.62 15.69 4.69
CA VAL A 144 -16.02 14.29 4.48
C VAL A 144 -14.78 13.43 4.32
N GLY A 145 -14.65 12.44 5.19
CA GLY A 145 -13.63 11.40 5.10
C GLY A 145 -14.19 10.13 4.46
N VAL A 146 -13.51 9.59 3.46
CA VAL A 146 -13.80 8.28 2.87
C VAL A 146 -12.60 7.38 3.08
N ASP A 147 -12.75 6.31 3.86
CA ASP A 147 -11.69 5.37 4.22
C ASP A 147 -11.96 3.99 3.60
N THR A 148 -11.02 3.54 2.77
CA THR A 148 -11.11 2.25 2.07
C THR A 148 -10.42 1.10 2.82
N SER A 149 -9.75 1.36 3.95
CA SER A 149 -9.10 0.31 4.75
C SER A 149 -10.02 -0.86 5.16
N PRO A 150 -11.34 -0.67 5.44
CA PRO A 150 -12.24 -1.78 5.72
C PRO A 150 -12.39 -2.79 4.59
N LEU A 151 -12.06 -2.44 3.34
CA LEU A 151 -12.11 -3.37 2.23
C LEU A 151 -11.05 -4.46 2.36
N ARG A 152 -9.95 -4.20 3.09
CA ARG A 152 -8.81 -5.14 3.28
C ARG A 152 -8.30 -5.69 1.94
N VAL A 153 -8.15 -4.80 0.97
CA VAL A 153 -7.61 -5.14 -0.34
C VAL A 153 -6.30 -4.41 -0.57
N GLU A 154 -5.50 -4.96 -1.49
CA GLU A 154 -4.30 -4.31 -1.96
C GLU A 154 -4.57 -2.93 -2.53
N LYS A 155 -3.55 -2.08 -2.45
CA LYS A 155 -3.64 -0.69 -2.85
C LYS A 155 -3.94 -0.49 -4.32
N HIS A 156 -3.39 -1.35 -5.17
CA HIS A 156 -3.66 -1.29 -6.60
C HIS A 156 -5.10 -1.74 -6.94
N VAL A 157 -5.72 -2.54 -6.06
CA VAL A 157 -7.07 -3.08 -6.26
C VAL A 157 -8.16 -2.03 -5.98
N ASP A 158 -8.01 -1.20 -4.95
CA ASP A 158 -8.98 -0.12 -4.66
C ASP A 158 -8.58 1.26 -5.22
N ALA A 159 -7.42 1.38 -5.89
CA ALA A 159 -7.02 2.61 -6.57
C ALA A 159 -8.09 3.17 -7.53
N PRO A 160 -8.80 2.36 -8.36
CA PRO A 160 -9.87 2.87 -9.21
C PRO A 160 -11.04 3.47 -8.41
N LEU A 161 -11.41 2.85 -7.29
CA LEU A 161 -12.46 3.37 -6.40
C LEU A 161 -12.05 4.71 -5.81
N ARG A 162 -10.81 4.81 -5.32
CA ARG A 162 -10.27 6.06 -4.74
C ARG A 162 -10.23 7.20 -5.77
N ALA A 163 -9.77 6.91 -6.99
CA ALA A 163 -9.76 7.88 -8.08
C ALA A 163 -11.18 8.38 -8.41
N TRP A 164 -12.16 7.46 -8.48
CA TRP A 164 -13.56 7.81 -8.66
C TRP A 164 -14.11 8.66 -7.52
N VAL A 165 -13.78 8.36 -6.25
CA VAL A 165 -14.19 9.19 -5.10
C VAL A 165 -13.65 10.62 -5.25
N VAL A 166 -12.41 10.82 -5.69
CA VAL A 166 -11.83 12.14 -5.95
C VAL A 166 -12.56 12.87 -7.08
N GLU A 167 -12.93 12.17 -8.15
CA GLU A 167 -13.71 12.74 -9.25
C GLU A 167 -15.10 13.19 -8.80
N VAL A 168 -15.81 12.35 -8.06
CA VAL A 168 -17.12 12.69 -7.49
C VAL A 168 -17.00 13.85 -6.50
N ALA A 169 -15.97 13.85 -5.64
CA ALA A 169 -15.72 14.96 -4.73
C ALA A 169 -15.53 16.28 -5.50
N THR A 170 -14.77 16.24 -6.60
CA THR A 170 -14.54 17.40 -7.48
C THR A 170 -15.82 17.90 -8.14
N LYS A 171 -16.70 17.00 -8.59
CA LYS A 171 -18.05 17.34 -9.10
C LYS A 171 -18.89 18.10 -8.07
N HIS A 172 -18.72 17.78 -6.78
CA HIS A 172 -19.36 18.48 -5.66
C HIS A 172 -18.56 19.72 -5.19
N GLY A 173 -17.55 20.17 -5.94
CA GLY A 173 -16.73 21.33 -5.57
C GLY A 173 -15.89 21.12 -4.31
N ALA A 174 -15.63 19.88 -3.92
CA ALA A 174 -14.82 19.55 -2.76
C ALA A 174 -13.32 19.67 -3.06
N HIS A 175 -12.54 20.04 -2.04
CA HIS A 175 -11.08 20.09 -2.10
C HIS A 175 -10.47 18.97 -1.26
N LEU A 176 -9.57 18.18 -1.84
CA LEU A 176 -8.83 17.15 -1.11
C LEU A 176 -7.82 17.81 -0.16
N VAL A 177 -8.00 17.64 1.15
CA VAL A 177 -7.16 18.23 2.21
C VAL A 177 -6.07 17.28 2.66
N ASP A 178 -6.40 15.99 2.76
CA ASP A 178 -5.47 14.97 3.22
C ASP A 178 -5.71 13.66 2.48
N ASP A 179 -4.61 12.99 2.15
CA ASP A 179 -4.61 11.63 1.66
C ASP A 179 -3.64 10.82 2.52
N ASP A 180 -4.20 10.05 3.46
CA ASP A 180 -3.43 9.21 4.37
C ASP A 180 -2.58 8.16 3.60
N ASP A 181 -2.95 7.82 2.36
CA ASP A 181 -2.25 6.84 1.51
C ASP A 181 -1.01 7.45 0.83
N VAL A 182 -1.02 8.75 0.47
CA VAL A 182 0.13 9.42 -0.17
C VAL A 182 1.39 9.36 0.68
N ARG A 183 1.26 9.39 2.01
CA ARG A 183 2.40 9.25 2.93
C ARG A 183 3.04 7.86 2.89
N TYR A 184 2.29 6.83 2.53
CA TYR A 184 2.79 5.46 2.37
C TYR A 184 3.28 5.16 0.94
N VAL A 185 2.69 5.81 -0.07
CA VAL A 185 3.07 5.64 -1.48
C VAL A 185 4.53 6.01 -1.74
N GLN A 186 5.04 7.04 -1.07
CA GLN A 186 6.41 7.48 -1.30
C GLN A 186 7.44 6.39 -0.97
N ASN A 187 7.21 5.64 0.12
CA ASN A 187 8.09 4.54 0.51
C ASN A 187 7.99 3.37 -0.48
N ASP A 188 6.76 2.97 -0.86
CA ASP A 188 6.56 1.88 -1.83
C ASP A 188 7.28 2.18 -3.17
N LEU A 189 7.24 3.44 -3.62
CA LEU A 189 7.88 3.87 -4.88
C LEU A 189 9.41 3.94 -4.79
N ASP A 190 9.94 4.33 -3.64
CA ASP A 190 11.38 4.33 -3.41
C ASP A 190 11.92 2.89 -3.39
N ASP A 191 11.20 1.95 -2.76
CA ASP A 191 11.53 0.51 -2.78
C ASP A 191 11.44 -0.09 -4.19
N GLU A 192 10.39 0.22 -4.96
CA GLU A 192 10.26 -0.23 -6.35
C GLU A 192 11.36 0.34 -7.25
N ARG A 193 11.75 1.60 -7.04
CA ARG A 193 12.86 2.22 -7.77
C ARG A 193 14.17 1.50 -7.48
N GLU A 194 14.47 1.24 -6.21
CA GLU A 194 15.69 0.51 -5.81
C GLU A 194 15.73 -0.90 -6.45
N ARG A 195 14.60 -1.61 -6.48
CA ARG A 195 14.49 -2.91 -7.18
C ARG A 195 14.68 -2.80 -8.69
N ALA A 196 14.13 -1.76 -9.30
CA ALA A 196 14.28 -1.53 -10.74
C ALA A 196 15.74 -1.22 -11.11
N GLU A 197 16.41 -0.37 -10.32
CA GLU A 197 17.83 -0.08 -10.45
C GLU A 197 18.68 -1.35 -10.26
N ALA A 198 18.36 -2.18 -9.27
CA ALA A 198 19.04 -3.46 -9.04
C ALA A 198 18.87 -4.43 -10.22
N ARG A 199 17.68 -4.51 -10.82
CA ARG A 199 17.40 -5.32 -12.02
C ARG A 199 18.13 -4.82 -13.25
N GLU A 200 18.25 -3.50 -13.43
CA GLU A 200 18.99 -2.92 -14.54
C GLU A 200 20.50 -3.22 -14.45
N CYS A 201 21.00 -3.43 -13.22
CA CYS A 201 22.37 -3.89 -12.97
C CYS A 201 22.59 -5.40 -13.14
N LEU A 202 21.57 -6.19 -13.47
CA LEU A 202 21.74 -7.61 -13.70
C LEU A 202 22.63 -7.87 -14.92
N PRO A 203 23.58 -8.82 -14.82
CA PRO A 203 24.29 -9.27 -15.99
C PRO A 203 23.33 -9.81 -17.06
N THR A 204 23.57 -9.44 -18.31
CA THR A 204 22.81 -9.98 -19.44
C THR A 204 23.17 -11.44 -19.68
N ARG A 205 22.27 -12.18 -20.34
CA ARG A 205 22.55 -13.55 -20.76
C ARG A 205 23.81 -13.64 -21.63
N GLU A 206 24.03 -12.64 -22.48
CA GLU A 206 25.24 -12.55 -23.30
C GLU A 206 26.51 -12.40 -22.46
N GLN A 207 26.49 -11.60 -21.39
CA GLN A 207 27.64 -11.45 -20.49
C GLN A 207 28.00 -12.77 -19.80
N PHE A 208 26.99 -13.54 -19.36
CA PHE A 208 27.20 -14.89 -18.83
C PHE A 208 27.80 -15.84 -19.88
N ASP A 209 27.18 -15.93 -21.06
CA ASP A 209 27.63 -16.82 -22.12
C ASP A 209 29.06 -16.49 -22.57
N MET A 210 29.43 -15.20 -22.58
CA MET A 210 30.80 -14.74 -22.85
C MET A 210 31.78 -15.15 -21.75
N ALA A 211 31.42 -14.96 -20.47
CA ALA A 211 32.26 -15.33 -19.34
C ALA A 211 32.46 -16.86 -19.27
N GLU A 212 31.39 -17.65 -19.43
CA GLU A 212 31.45 -19.12 -19.50
C GLU A 212 32.34 -19.59 -20.65
N ARG A 213 32.17 -18.99 -21.84
CA ARG A 213 33.00 -19.31 -23.01
C ARG A 213 34.47 -18.99 -22.73
N ARG A 214 34.78 -17.84 -22.14
CA ARG A 214 36.15 -17.43 -21.79
C ARG A 214 36.80 -18.41 -20.79
N VAL A 215 36.06 -18.84 -19.77
CA VAL A 215 36.53 -19.86 -18.82
C VAL A 215 36.81 -21.19 -19.53
N LYS A 216 35.91 -21.60 -20.43
CA LYS A 216 36.05 -22.85 -21.20
C LYS A 216 37.28 -22.81 -22.13
N GLU A 217 37.37 -21.79 -22.97
CA GLU A 217 38.45 -21.59 -23.93
C GLU A 217 39.81 -21.49 -23.22
N GLN A 218 39.91 -20.72 -22.14
CA GLN A 218 41.16 -20.62 -21.37
C GLN A 218 41.50 -21.96 -20.67
N GLY A 219 40.50 -22.73 -20.27
CA GLY A 219 40.68 -24.08 -19.75
C GLY A 219 41.27 -25.04 -20.80
N ASP A 220 40.84 -24.93 -22.06
CA ASP A 220 41.39 -25.69 -23.19
C ASP A 220 42.85 -25.32 -23.46
N VAL A 221 43.21 -24.04 -23.40
CA VAL A 221 44.60 -23.58 -23.53
C VAL A 221 45.50 -24.21 -22.46
N VAL A 222 45.07 -24.20 -21.19
CA VAL A 222 45.84 -24.81 -20.10
C VAL A 222 46.00 -26.32 -20.33
N ARG A 223 44.96 -27.03 -20.80
CA ARG A 223 45.02 -28.45 -21.14
C ARG A 223 46.03 -28.72 -22.25
N ALA A 224 45.97 -27.96 -23.34
CA ALA A 224 46.86 -28.12 -24.48
C ALA A 224 48.34 -27.88 -24.13
N ILE A 225 48.65 -26.92 -23.23
CA ILE A 225 50.03 -26.71 -22.75
C ILE A 225 50.50 -27.92 -21.93
N LYS A 226 49.62 -28.51 -21.09
CA LYS A 226 49.95 -29.69 -20.30
C LYS A 226 50.16 -30.95 -21.16
N GLU A 227 49.39 -31.11 -22.23
CA GLU A 227 49.54 -32.22 -23.18
C GLU A 227 50.91 -32.23 -23.90
N LYS A 228 51.56 -31.06 -24.03
CA LYS A 228 52.94 -30.95 -24.52
C LYS A 228 54.01 -31.44 -23.52
N GLY A 229 53.60 -31.97 -22.37
CA GLY A 229 54.50 -32.48 -21.33
C GLY A 229 54.91 -31.44 -20.27
N HIS A 230 54.35 -30.23 -20.32
CA HIS A 230 54.64 -29.20 -19.32
C HIS A 230 53.89 -29.49 -18.00
N GLY A 231 54.65 -29.65 -16.93
CA GLY A 231 54.11 -29.81 -15.58
C GLY A 231 53.55 -28.50 -15.00
N ASN A 232 52.89 -28.59 -13.84
CA ASN A 232 52.25 -27.44 -13.19
C ASN A 232 53.21 -26.30 -12.80
N GLN A 233 54.52 -26.58 -12.67
CA GLN A 233 55.54 -25.57 -12.35
C GLN A 233 56.10 -24.86 -13.59
N HIS A 234 55.70 -25.28 -14.80
CA HIS A 234 56.17 -24.61 -16.01
C HIS A 234 55.62 -23.17 -16.07
N PRO A 235 56.46 -22.16 -16.38
CA PRO A 235 56.04 -20.77 -16.35
C PRO A 235 54.86 -20.47 -17.28
N GLU A 236 54.77 -21.14 -18.43
CA GLU A 236 53.63 -20.97 -19.36
C GLU A 236 52.32 -21.53 -18.79
N VAL A 237 52.37 -22.68 -18.12
CA VAL A 237 51.19 -23.26 -17.44
C VAL A 237 50.76 -22.33 -16.31
N ALA A 238 51.72 -21.85 -15.51
CA ALA A 238 51.46 -20.92 -14.42
C ALA A 238 50.80 -19.63 -14.91
N ALA A 239 51.32 -19.01 -15.97
CA ALA A 239 50.76 -17.81 -16.56
C ALA A 239 49.33 -18.05 -17.11
N ALA A 240 49.11 -19.14 -17.84
CA ALA A 240 47.79 -19.48 -18.39
C ALA A 240 46.75 -19.76 -17.28
N VAL A 241 47.16 -20.36 -16.17
CA VAL A 241 46.30 -20.58 -14.99
C VAL A 241 45.92 -19.26 -14.30
N VAL A 242 46.80 -18.26 -14.27
CA VAL A 242 46.46 -16.93 -13.73
C VAL A 242 45.30 -16.32 -14.52
N VAL A 243 45.34 -16.37 -15.85
CA VAL A 243 44.25 -15.87 -16.71
C VAL A 243 42.97 -16.68 -16.51
N LEU A 244 43.08 -18.00 -16.37
CA LEU A 244 41.92 -18.85 -16.08
C LEU A 244 41.27 -18.48 -14.74
N LYS A 245 42.07 -18.20 -13.71
CA LYS A 245 41.56 -17.77 -12.40
C LYS A 245 40.83 -16.43 -12.49
N GLN A 246 41.35 -15.48 -13.28
CA GLN A 246 40.68 -14.20 -13.52
C GLN A 246 39.33 -14.40 -14.23
N ALA A 247 39.29 -15.20 -15.30
CA ALA A 247 38.04 -15.48 -16.01
C ALA A 247 36.99 -16.17 -15.11
N LYS A 248 37.44 -17.06 -14.22
CA LYS A 248 36.55 -17.70 -13.23
C LYS A 248 36.04 -16.71 -12.19
N ALA A 249 36.90 -15.81 -11.71
CA ALA A 249 36.50 -14.76 -10.78
C ALA A 249 35.46 -13.81 -11.41
N GLU A 250 35.64 -13.42 -12.67
CA GLU A 250 34.64 -12.64 -13.42
C GLU A 250 33.30 -13.38 -13.49
N LEU A 251 33.29 -14.68 -13.83
CA LEU A 251 32.05 -15.47 -13.87
C LEU A 251 31.38 -15.60 -12.49
N GLU A 252 32.17 -15.76 -11.43
CA GLU A 252 31.70 -15.82 -10.04
C GLU A 252 31.08 -14.48 -9.60
N GLU A 253 31.67 -13.34 -9.98
CA GLU A 253 31.11 -12.01 -9.72
C GLU A 253 29.74 -11.82 -10.41
N LEU A 254 29.58 -12.32 -11.65
CA LEU A 254 28.29 -12.26 -12.34
C LEU A 254 27.23 -13.13 -11.64
N HIS A 255 27.59 -14.33 -11.18
CA HIS A 255 26.68 -15.17 -10.39
C HIS A 255 26.28 -14.49 -9.07
N ALA A 256 27.23 -13.91 -8.34
CA ALA A 256 26.96 -13.20 -7.09
C ALA A 256 26.01 -12.01 -7.30
N ALA A 257 26.14 -11.28 -8.42
CA ALA A 257 25.22 -10.19 -8.76
C ALA A 257 23.77 -10.68 -8.99
N VAL A 258 23.59 -11.84 -9.63
CA VAL A 258 22.26 -12.45 -9.81
C VAL A 258 21.68 -12.89 -8.47
N GLU A 259 22.45 -13.60 -7.65
CA GLU A 259 22.00 -14.05 -6.33
C GLU A 259 21.56 -12.89 -5.43
N GLU A 260 22.28 -11.75 -5.48
CA GLU A 260 21.91 -10.56 -4.70
C GLU A 260 20.58 -9.97 -5.15
N VAL A 261 20.33 -9.89 -6.46
CA VAL A 261 19.04 -9.40 -6.97
C VAL A 261 17.92 -10.37 -6.63
N GLU A 262 18.14 -11.69 -6.74
CA GLU A 262 17.17 -12.70 -6.33
C GLU A 262 16.82 -12.59 -4.83
N ARG A 263 17.82 -12.31 -3.99
CA ARG A 263 17.64 -12.04 -2.55
C ARG A 263 16.75 -10.82 -2.32
N ILE A 264 17.04 -9.70 -2.97
CA ILE A 264 16.24 -8.46 -2.90
C ILE A 264 14.79 -8.72 -3.34
N GLU A 265 14.60 -9.48 -4.43
CA GLU A 265 13.26 -9.84 -4.91
C GLU A 265 12.51 -10.80 -3.98
N GLN A 266 13.22 -11.69 -3.30
CA GLN A 266 12.62 -12.58 -2.30
C GLN A 266 12.20 -11.79 -1.05
N GLU A 267 13.07 -10.93 -0.53
CA GLU A 267 12.75 -10.04 0.59
C GLU A 267 11.53 -9.15 0.28
N ALA A 268 11.49 -8.60 -0.93
CA ALA A 268 10.35 -7.84 -1.45
C ALA A 268 9.04 -8.63 -1.42
N ARG A 269 9.07 -9.89 -1.89
CA ARG A 269 7.91 -10.79 -1.88
C ARG A 269 7.47 -11.12 -0.46
N ASP A 270 8.41 -11.36 0.44
CA ASP A 270 8.12 -11.68 1.83
C ASP A 270 7.50 -10.48 2.57
N VAL A 271 7.97 -9.26 2.31
CA VAL A 271 7.36 -8.02 2.83
C VAL A 271 5.94 -7.83 2.30
N LEU A 272 5.73 -8.03 0.99
CA LEU A 272 4.39 -7.93 0.40
C LEU A 272 3.44 -8.97 0.99
N LYS A 273 3.91 -10.22 1.13
CA LYS A 273 3.15 -11.30 1.75
C LYS A 273 2.80 -10.98 3.19
N ALA A 274 3.76 -10.55 4.02
CA ALA A 274 3.50 -10.16 5.40
C ALA A 274 2.49 -9.00 5.50
N ARG A 275 2.52 -8.05 4.56
CA ARG A 275 1.53 -6.98 4.47
C ARG A 275 0.14 -7.52 4.11
N MET A 276 0.05 -8.51 3.22
CA MET A 276 -1.20 -9.18 2.88
C MET A 276 -1.76 -9.98 4.04
N ASP A 277 -0.92 -10.77 4.69
CA ASP A 277 -1.28 -11.51 5.89
C ASP A 277 -1.78 -10.55 6.97
N ALA A 278 -1.12 -9.40 7.18
CA ALA A 278 -1.60 -8.37 8.09
C ALA A 278 -2.98 -7.79 7.67
N LEU A 279 -3.19 -7.44 6.40
CA LEU A 279 -4.51 -6.96 5.94
C LEU A 279 -5.62 -7.99 6.21
N VAL A 280 -5.30 -9.27 6.06
CA VAL A 280 -6.24 -10.36 6.30
C VAL A 280 -6.47 -10.57 7.80
N GLU A 281 -5.40 -10.64 8.60
CA GLU A 281 -5.41 -11.15 9.98
C GLU A 281 -5.57 -10.07 11.06
N ASP A 282 -5.05 -8.87 10.84
CA ASP A 282 -5.00 -7.87 11.89
C ASP A 282 -6.35 -7.16 12.08
N ALA A 283 -6.54 -6.61 13.28
CA ALA A 283 -7.70 -5.78 13.55
C ALA A 283 -7.58 -4.44 12.81
N ILE A 284 -8.71 -3.91 12.30
CA ILE A 284 -8.73 -2.67 11.49
C ILE A 284 -8.03 -1.47 12.13
N TRP A 285 -7.99 -1.40 13.46
CA TRP A 285 -7.33 -0.31 14.19
C TRP A 285 -5.79 -0.39 14.17
N LYS A 286 -5.22 -1.54 13.80
CA LYS A 286 -3.79 -1.72 13.55
C LYS A 286 -3.41 -1.47 12.10
N LEU A 287 -4.37 -1.60 11.19
CA LEU A 287 -4.11 -1.45 9.76
C LEU A 287 -3.81 0.01 9.41
N PRO A 288 -2.93 0.25 8.43
CA PRO A 288 -2.76 1.58 7.87
C PRO A 288 -4.09 2.13 7.38
N ARG A 289 -4.42 3.35 7.81
CA ARG A 289 -5.60 4.08 7.34
C ARG A 289 -5.43 4.44 5.88
N ARG A 290 -6.49 4.28 5.09
CA ARG A 290 -6.50 4.59 3.66
C ARG A 290 -7.61 5.58 3.37
N ARG A 291 -7.51 6.74 4.01
CA ARG A 291 -8.55 7.76 4.03
C ARG A 291 -8.22 8.93 3.12
N LEU A 292 -9.22 9.32 2.33
CA LEU A 292 -9.29 10.58 1.61
C LEU A 292 -10.13 11.55 2.43
N LEU A 293 -9.61 12.74 2.74
CA LEU A 293 -10.32 13.77 3.48
C LEU A 293 -10.59 14.98 2.58
N PHE A 294 -11.87 15.32 2.43
CA PHE A 294 -12.31 16.41 1.58
C PHE A 294 -12.93 17.54 2.40
N GLU A 295 -12.66 18.78 2.03
CA GLU A 295 -13.39 19.97 2.48
C GLU A 295 -14.45 20.35 1.46
N LEU A 296 -15.66 20.62 1.93
CA LEU A 296 -16.79 20.99 1.09
C LEU A 296 -17.27 22.41 1.37
N PRO A 297 -17.88 23.08 0.38
CA PRO A 297 -18.31 24.47 0.52
C PRO A 297 -19.40 24.65 1.58
N ASP A 298 -20.32 23.69 1.65
CA ASP A 298 -21.45 23.73 2.56
C ASP A 298 -21.95 22.32 2.93
N ARG A 299 -22.87 22.27 3.90
CA ARG A 299 -23.41 21.03 4.46
C ARG A 299 -24.29 20.26 3.48
N ALA A 300 -25.08 20.94 2.65
CA ALA A 300 -25.95 20.28 1.70
C ALA A 300 -25.10 19.52 0.68
N THR A 301 -24.07 20.18 0.17
CA THR A 301 -23.07 19.61 -0.73
C THR A 301 -22.29 18.46 -0.07
N ALA A 302 -21.85 18.61 1.19
CA ALA A 302 -21.21 17.52 1.95
C ALA A 302 -22.09 16.27 2.10
N LYS A 303 -23.39 16.46 2.37
CA LYS A 303 -24.35 15.36 2.46
C LYS A 303 -24.63 14.72 1.10
N ALA A 304 -24.74 15.52 0.04
CA ALA A 304 -24.97 15.03 -1.32
C ALA A 304 -23.78 14.18 -1.79
N PHE A 305 -22.56 14.65 -1.56
CA PHE A 305 -21.34 13.91 -1.81
C PHE A 305 -21.31 12.57 -1.03
N ALA A 306 -21.53 12.61 0.28
CA ALA A 306 -21.54 11.40 1.10
C ALA A 306 -22.61 10.39 0.64
N ALA A 307 -23.81 10.87 0.26
CA ALA A 307 -24.89 10.03 -0.23
C ALA A 307 -24.55 9.36 -1.58
N GLU A 308 -23.95 10.10 -2.52
CA GLU A 308 -23.52 9.55 -3.82
C GLU A 308 -22.46 8.46 -3.64
N VAL A 309 -21.50 8.66 -2.73
CA VAL A 309 -20.50 7.62 -2.39
C VAL A 309 -21.17 6.41 -1.73
N VAL A 310 -22.12 6.61 -0.81
CA VAL A 310 -22.87 5.51 -0.17
C VAL A 310 -23.63 4.66 -1.19
N GLU A 311 -24.29 5.29 -2.16
CA GLU A 311 -25.06 4.63 -3.20
C GLU A 311 -24.15 3.79 -4.10
N ALA A 312 -23.07 4.39 -4.61
CA ALA A 312 -22.10 3.75 -5.48
C ALA A 312 -21.36 2.58 -4.82
N THR A 313 -21.01 2.72 -3.54
CA THR A 313 -20.27 1.72 -2.77
C THR A 313 -21.17 0.63 -2.19
N GLY A 314 -22.47 0.59 -2.54
CA GLY A 314 -23.36 -0.48 -2.12
C GLY A 314 -23.54 -0.63 -0.60
N ILE A 315 -23.15 0.38 0.20
CA ILE A 315 -23.30 0.37 1.67
C ILE A 315 -24.77 0.12 2.05
N GLN A 316 -25.72 0.65 1.28
CA GLN A 316 -27.15 0.39 1.50
C GLN A 316 -27.52 -1.09 1.39
N LYS A 317 -26.93 -1.83 0.45
CA LYS A 317 -27.12 -3.29 0.34
C LYS A 317 -26.55 -3.99 1.57
N ALA A 318 -25.39 -3.55 2.06
CA ALA A 318 -24.80 -4.07 3.29
C ALA A 318 -25.69 -3.80 4.52
N ILE A 319 -26.25 -2.60 4.67
CA ILE A 319 -27.23 -2.27 5.70
C ILE A 319 -28.45 -3.21 5.64
N GLY A 320 -28.97 -3.48 4.44
CA GLY A 320 -30.07 -4.43 4.23
C GLY A 320 -29.75 -5.83 4.76
N ARG A 321 -28.56 -6.37 4.42
CA ARG A 321 -28.09 -7.67 4.93
C ARG A 321 -27.93 -7.68 6.45
N ALA A 322 -27.38 -6.61 7.02
CA ALA A 322 -27.16 -6.51 8.47
C ALA A 322 -28.45 -6.49 9.30
N LYS A 323 -29.60 -6.12 8.71
CA LYS A 323 -30.92 -6.20 9.38
C LYS A 323 -31.43 -7.64 9.52
N GLN A 324 -30.89 -8.57 8.73
CA GLN A 324 -31.27 -9.99 8.75
C GLN A 324 -30.43 -10.81 9.75
N LEU A 325 -29.39 -10.21 10.38
CA LEU A 325 -28.43 -10.84 11.30
C LEU A 325 -28.66 -10.45 12.78
#